data_AF-C0J0I2-F1
#
_entry.id   AF-C0J0I2-F1
#
_cell.length_a   1.000
_cell.length_b   1.000
_cell.length_c   1.000
_cell.angle_alpha   90.00
_cell.angle_beta   90.00
_cell.angle_gamma   90.00
#
_symmetry.space_group_name_H-M   'P 1'
#
loop_
_entity.id
_entity.type
_entity.pdbx_description
1 polymer ?
#
loop_
_entity_poly.entity_id
_entity_poly.type
_entity_poly.pdbx_seq_one_letter_code
_entity_poly.pdbx_strand_id
1 'polypeptide(L)' 'EIRRYQKSTELLIRKLPFQRLVREIAQDFKTDLRFQSSAVMALQEASEAYLVGL' A
#
# COMPACT_ATOMS: atom_id res chain seq x y z
N GLU A 1 -14.57 0.80 17.33
CA GLU A 1 -13.51 0.82 16.29
C GLU A 1 -13.79 -0.16 15.16
N ILE A 2 -13.98 -1.46 15.44
CA ILE A 2 -14.31 -2.49 14.42
C ILE A 2 -15.45 -2.06 13.49
N ARG A 3 -16.62 -1.70 14.02
CA ARG A 3 -17.78 -1.26 13.22
C ARG A 3 -17.51 -0.01 12.37
N ARG A 4 -16.56 0.85 12.78
CA ARG A 4 -16.19 2.05 12.01
C ARG A 4 -15.37 1.62 10.80
N TYR A 5 -14.30 0.85 11.01
CA TYR A 5 -13.40 0.42 9.93
C TYR A 5 -14.06 -0.55 8.96
N GLN A 6 -14.98 -1.41 9.43
CA GLN A 6 -15.77 -2.29 8.56
C GLN A 6 -16.77 -1.54 7.67
N LYS A 7 -17.15 -0.31 8.02
CA LYS A 7 -18.10 0.50 7.24
C LYS A 7 -17.41 1.44 6.25
N SER A 8 -16.14 1.78 6.48
CA SER A 8 -15.33 2.64 5.62
C SER A 8 -14.52 1.84 4.60
N THR A 9 -14.10 2.50 3.53
CA THR A 9 -13.17 1.96 2.51
C THR A 9 -11.88 2.78 2.44
N GLU A 10 -11.59 3.57 3.46
CA GLU A 10 -10.35 4.34 3.54
C GLU A 10 -9.18 3.39 3.78
N LEU A 11 -8.04 3.68 3.13
CA LEU A 11 -6.79 2.97 3.39
C LEU A 11 -6.39 3.16 4.85
N LEU A 12 -6.11 2.06 5.52
CA LEU A 12 -5.74 1.98 6.92
C LEU A 12 -4.26 2.34 7.13
N ILE A 13 -3.41 2.07 6.14
CA ILE A 13 -1.98 2.39 6.17
C ILE A 13 -1.73 3.78 5.60
N ARG A 14 -0.85 4.55 6.25
CA ARG A 14 -0.47 5.88 5.75
C ARG A 14 0.28 5.76 4.42
N LYS A 15 -0.15 6.54 3.42
CA LYS A 15 0.38 6.51 2.04
C LYS A 15 1.88 6.77 1.93
N LEU A 16 2.43 7.77 2.64
CA LEU A 16 3.85 8.14 2.51
C LEU A 16 4.80 7.04 3.04
N PRO A 17 4.60 6.48 4.25
CA PRO A 17 5.36 5.31 4.69
C PRO A 17 5.23 4.10 3.74
N PHE A 18 4.02 3.79 3.28
CA PHE A 18 3.80 2.68 2.33
C PHE A 18 4.58 2.88 1.02
N GLN A 19 4.53 4.10 0.45
CA GLN A 19 5.31 4.44 -0.74
C GLN A 19 6.83 4.31 -0.53
N ARG A 20 7.35 4.67 0.65
CA ARG A 20 8.77 4.51 0.98
C ARG A 20 9.16 3.03 0.99
N LEU A 21 8.34 2.19 1.64
CA LEU A 21 8.55 0.74 1.69
C LEU A 21 8.54 0.11 0.29
N VAL A 22 7.57 0.49 -0.55
CA VAL A 22 7.52 0.01 -1.95
C VAL A 22 8.81 0.34 -2.70
N ARG A 23 9.35 1.55 -2.51
CA ARG A 23 10.59 1.98 -3.17
C ARG A 23 11.83 1.30 -2.61
N GLU A 24 11.88 1.09 -1.31
CA GLU A 24 12.95 0.35 -0.63
C GLU A 24 13.06 -1.06 -1.19
N ILE A 25 11.96 -1.81 -1.20
CA ILE A 25 11.92 -3.18 -1.74
C ILE A 25 12.26 -3.19 -3.24
N ALA A 26 11.72 -2.26 -4.02
CA ALA A 26 11.97 -2.21 -5.45
C ALA A 26 13.44 -1.93 -5.81
N GLN A 27 14.13 -1.16 -4.97
CA GLN A 27 15.54 -0.81 -5.15
C GLN A 27 16.45 -2.06 -5.11
N ASP A 28 16.08 -3.09 -4.34
CA ASP A 28 16.80 -4.35 -4.26
C ASP A 28 16.74 -5.16 -5.57
N PHE A 29 15.71 -4.93 -6.39
CA PHE A 29 15.55 -5.59 -7.69
C PHE A 29 16.12 -4.77 -8.85
N LYS A 30 15.89 -3.45 -8.85
CA LYS A 30 16.39 -2.55 -9.89
C LYS A 30 16.44 -1.11 -9.38
N THR A 31 17.62 -0.52 -9.49
CA THR A 31 17.84 0.89 -9.14
C THR A 31 17.11 1.83 -10.11
N ASP A 32 16.75 3.02 -9.63
CA ASP A 32 16.14 4.12 -10.42
C ASP A 32 14.78 3.82 -11.05
N LEU A 33 14.04 2.85 -10.50
CA LEU A 33 12.66 2.59 -10.89
C LEU A 33 11.73 3.77 -10.55
N ARG A 34 10.93 4.16 -11.54
CA ARG A 34 9.84 5.13 -11.37
C ARG A 34 8.52 4.40 -11.29
N PHE A 35 7.70 4.82 -10.34
CA PHE A 35 6.35 4.29 -10.14
C PHE A 35 5.34 5.33 -10.59
N GLN A 36 4.31 4.89 -11.32
CA GLN A 36 3.09 5.66 -11.48
C GLN A 36 2.38 5.77 -10.13
N SER A 37 1.67 6.88 -9.90
CA SER A 37 0.89 7.06 -8.66
C SER A 37 -0.18 5.97 -8.51
N SER A 38 -0.83 5.59 -9.61
CA SER A 38 -1.81 4.49 -9.66
C SER A 38 -1.21 3.14 -9.29
N ALA A 39 0.04 2.86 -9.67
CA ALA A 39 0.71 1.60 -9.35
C ALA A 39 0.94 1.46 -7.83
N VAL A 40 1.38 2.53 -7.17
CA VAL A 40 1.56 2.51 -5.70
C VAL A 40 0.22 2.34 -4.98
N MET A 41 -0.85 2.97 -5.48
CA MET A 41 -2.19 2.80 -4.94
C MET A 41 -2.70 1.36 -5.09
N ALA A 42 -2.53 0.75 -6.27
CA ALA A 42 -2.93 -0.63 -6.51
C ALA A 42 -2.20 -1.62 -5.59
N LEU A 43 -0.89 -1.41 -5.38
CA LEU A 43 -0.10 -2.20 -4.42
C LEU A 43 -0.64 -2.07 -2.99
N GLN A 44 -1.05 -0.86 -2.59
CA GLN A 44 -1.60 -0.63 -1.26
C GLN A 44 -2.96 -1.30 -1.07
N GLU A 45 -3.87 -1.13 -2.04
CA GLU A 45 -5.18 -1.77 -2.00
C GLU A 45 -5.08 -3.30 -1.90
N ALA A 46 -4.24 -3.92 -2.73
CA ALA A 46 -4.02 -5.36 -2.70
C ALA A 46 -3.40 -5.82 -1.37
N SER A 47 -2.43 -5.08 -0.83
CA SER A 47 -1.76 -5.42 0.42
C SER A 47 -2.70 -5.34 1.62
N GLU A 48 -3.50 -4.28 1.72
CA GLU A 48 -4.45 -4.13 2.82
C GLU A 48 -5.59 -5.15 2.73
N ALA A 49 -6.09 -5.43 1.52
CA ALA A 49 -7.09 -6.48 1.31
C ALA A 49 -6.54 -7.86 1.73
N TYR A 50 -5.29 -8.17 1.41
CA TYR A 50 -4.62 -9.40 1.83
C TYR A 50 -4.47 -9.49 3.35
N LEU A 51 -3.98 -8.43 4.00
CA LEU A 51 -3.76 -8.41 5.45
C LEU A 51 -5.05 -8.47 6.27
N VAL A 52 -6.16 -7.93 5.76
CA VAL A 52 -7.48 -8.00 6.41
C VAL A 52 -8.19 -9.33 6.14
N GLY A 53 -7.91 -9.96 5.00
CA GLY A 53 -8.48 -11.25 4.61
C GLY A 53 -7.80 -12.48 5.22
N LEU A 54 -6.66 -12.31 5.89
CA LEU A 54 -5.94 -13.34 6.64
C LEU A 54 -6.55 -13.57 8.03
#